data_AF-A0AAE9ITB2-F1
#
_entry.id   AF-A0AAE9ITB2-F1
#
_cell.length_a   1.000
_cell.length_b   1.000
_cell.length_c   1.000
_cell.angle_alpha   90.00
_cell.angle_beta   90.00
_cell.angle_gamma   90.00
#
_symmetry.space_group_name_H-M   'P 1'
#
loop_
_entity.id
_entity.type
_entity.pdbx_description
1 polymer ?
#
loop_
_entity_poly.entity_id
_entity_poly.type
_entity_poly.pdbx_seq_one_letter_code
_entity_poly.pdbx_strand_id
1 'polypeptide(L)'
;MQLWLLMILLVSVIDLVDSRLPRARFRRRGPTGFFLARIQKQYDDDYDSTEDSGSSRKSTVDGSRRRDEVVNDAKCLQKCNNQLNIGMDMVNAHMAFGSIDVPSVVEKRDLEMFCMLDYQHSQCIDECGYSVQFNLREYVCRNRFPEMLQHLPCYARAAPALIRHCRPRCGGYKALVHTQDGYSQRCRQLLCDHTCSTYILKRLCPDETGIAASNYLLEFTRLQVDYWMKDFTKQSKSRIPLTCRKVQCRDFKLANCRSTARRYRKRVVDN
;
A
#
# COMPACT_ATOMS: atom_id res chain seq x y z
N MET A 1 57.60 -38.88 21.66
CA MET A 1 56.22 -39.03 22.18
C MET A 1 55.73 -37.83 23.00
N GLN A 2 56.59 -37.10 23.74
CA GLN A 2 56.15 -35.92 24.52
C GLN A 2 55.86 -34.64 23.69
N LEU A 3 56.52 -34.43 22.55
CA LEU A 3 56.29 -33.24 21.70
C LEU A 3 54.94 -33.25 20.96
N TRP A 4 54.38 -34.44 20.67
CA TRP A 4 53.10 -34.57 19.99
C TRP A 4 51.91 -34.28 20.93
N LEU A 5 52.03 -34.64 22.21
CA LEU A 5 51.02 -34.33 23.24
C LEU A 5 50.95 -32.83 23.55
N LEU A 6 52.07 -32.11 23.51
CA LEU A 6 52.11 -30.65 23.68
C LEU A 6 51.42 -29.90 22.52
N MET A 7 51.52 -30.41 21.29
CA MET A 7 50.84 -29.80 20.14
C MET A 7 49.32 -30.01 20.19
N ILE A 8 48.84 -31.16 20.69
CA ILE A 8 47.40 -31.42 20.85
C ILE A 8 46.79 -30.54 21.96
N LEU A 9 47.54 -30.32 23.06
CA LEU A 9 47.14 -29.40 24.13
C LEU A 9 47.15 -27.93 23.69
N LEU A 10 48.10 -27.52 22.83
CA LEU A 10 48.12 -26.15 22.31
C LEU A 10 46.97 -25.88 21.33
N VAL A 11 46.60 -26.83 20.47
CA VAL A 11 45.44 -26.69 19.57
C VAL A 11 44.13 -26.61 20.36
N SER A 12 43.98 -27.41 21.43
CA SER A 12 42.78 -27.40 22.26
C SER A 12 42.67 -26.20 23.21
N VAL A 13 43.77 -25.50 23.52
CA VAL A 13 43.75 -24.22 24.25
C VAL A 13 43.48 -23.03 23.33
N ILE A 14 43.91 -23.07 22.07
CA ILE A 14 43.60 -22.01 21.09
C ILE A 14 42.11 -22.02 20.72
N ASP A 15 41.48 -23.20 20.66
CA ASP A 15 40.03 -23.31 20.42
C ASP A 15 39.14 -22.95 21.63
N LEU A 16 39.71 -22.88 22.85
CA LEU A 16 38.95 -22.58 24.07
C LEU A 16 38.95 -21.09 24.48
N VAL A 17 39.76 -20.25 23.83
CA VAL A 17 39.89 -18.81 24.15
C VAL A 17 39.03 -17.91 23.25
N ASP A 18 38.41 -18.43 22.19
CA ASP A 18 37.53 -17.64 21.31
C ASP A 18 36.05 -17.66 21.74
N SER A 19 35.80 -17.62 23.05
CA SER A 19 34.46 -17.66 23.63
C SER A 19 34.37 -16.78 24.86
N ARG A 20 34.43 -15.45 24.67
CA ARG A 20 33.76 -14.40 25.47
C ARG A 20 34.26 -13.00 25.07
N LEU A 21 33.91 -12.59 23.85
CA LEU A 21 33.70 -11.17 23.56
C LEU A 21 32.20 -10.98 23.39
N PRO A 22 31.54 -10.10 24.15
CA PRO A 22 30.16 -9.74 23.87
C PRO A 22 30.17 -9.08 22.49
N ARG A 23 29.73 -9.81 21.46
CA ARG A 23 29.31 -9.23 20.19
C ARG A 23 28.22 -8.23 20.53
N ALA A 24 28.60 -6.96 20.64
CA ALA A 24 27.68 -5.85 20.57
C ALA A 24 26.87 -6.08 19.30
N ARG A 25 25.61 -6.53 19.47
CA ARG A 25 24.62 -6.48 18.40
C ARG A 25 24.46 -5.01 18.10
N PHE A 26 25.25 -4.50 17.16
CA PHE A 26 24.79 -3.43 16.30
C PHE A 26 23.51 -3.97 15.64
N ARG A 27 22.37 -3.73 16.29
CA ARG A 27 21.10 -3.61 15.59
C ARG A 27 21.40 -2.59 14.51
N ARG A 28 21.65 -3.03 13.27
CA ARG A 28 21.54 -2.16 12.11
C ARG A 28 20.11 -1.62 12.21
N ARG A 29 19.96 -0.41 12.75
CA ARG A 29 18.72 0.36 12.64
C ARG A 29 18.39 0.31 11.15
N GLY A 30 17.17 -0.08 10.83
CA GLY A 30 16.67 0.06 9.46
C GLY A 30 16.92 1.51 9.00
N PRO A 31 17.10 1.73 7.69
CA PRO A 31 17.32 3.07 7.16
C PRO A 31 16.27 4.01 7.76
N THR A 32 16.75 5.11 8.34
CA THR A 32 15.87 6.15 8.90
C THR A 32 14.95 6.67 7.78
N GLY A 33 13.75 7.17 8.12
CA GLY A 33 12.83 7.75 7.12
C GLY A 33 13.52 8.76 6.20
N PHE A 34 14.51 9.50 6.72
CA PHE A 34 15.38 10.39 5.95
C PHE A 34 16.18 9.72 4.82
N PHE A 35 16.65 8.48 5.00
CA PHE A 35 17.37 7.74 3.94
C PHE A 35 16.42 7.27 2.85
N LEU A 36 15.18 6.90 3.21
CA LEU A 36 14.15 6.52 2.25
C LEU A 36 13.62 7.74 1.47
N ALA A 37 13.42 8.87 2.14
CA ALA A 37 13.04 10.13 1.51
C ALA A 37 14.12 10.66 0.55
N ARG A 38 15.41 10.47 0.87
CA ARG A 38 16.51 10.83 -0.05
C ARG A 38 16.52 9.94 -1.29
N ILE A 39 16.28 8.64 -1.14
CA ILE A 39 16.17 7.71 -2.27
C ILE A 39 14.97 8.07 -3.14
N GLN A 40 13.83 8.36 -2.52
CA GLN A 40 12.59 8.70 -3.24
C GLN A 40 12.72 10.02 -4.00
N LYS A 41 13.35 11.04 -3.39
CA LYS A 41 13.69 12.30 -4.06
C LYS A 41 14.63 12.10 -5.26
N GLN A 42 15.64 11.23 -5.15
CA GLN A 42 16.51 10.91 -6.29
C GLN A 42 15.75 10.25 -7.45
N TYR A 43 14.75 9.42 -7.16
CA TYR A 43 13.89 8.83 -8.19
C TYR A 43 12.93 9.85 -8.83
N ASP A 44 12.46 10.85 -8.09
CA ASP A 44 11.59 11.90 -8.60
C ASP A 44 12.38 12.90 -9.49
N ASP A 45 13.62 13.24 -9.13
CA ASP A 45 14.49 14.13 -9.91
C ASP A 45 14.95 13.49 -11.25
N ASP A 46 15.10 12.16 -11.31
CA ASP A 46 15.40 11.40 -12.53
C ASP A 46 14.19 11.26 -13.48
N TYR A 47 12.96 11.46 -12.96
CA TYR A 47 11.72 11.42 -13.74
C TYR A 47 11.46 12.75 -14.44
N ASP A 48 11.66 13.88 -13.73
CA ASP A 48 11.47 15.24 -14.28
C ASP A 48 12.51 15.63 -15.35
N SER A 49 13.67 14.98 -15.38
CA SER A 49 14.76 15.31 -16.31
C SER A 49 14.66 14.64 -17.69
N THR A 50 13.62 13.83 -17.95
CA THR A 50 13.46 13.09 -19.21
C THR A 50 12.38 13.59 -20.17
N GLU A 51 11.63 14.66 -19.85
CA GLU A 51 10.50 15.12 -20.70
C GLU A 51 10.68 16.46 -21.44
N ASP A 52 11.83 17.13 -21.38
CA ASP A 52 12.05 18.38 -22.11
C ASP A 52 13.06 18.24 -23.27
N SER A 53 12.59 17.76 -24.41
CA SER A 53 13.17 18.13 -25.72
C SER A 53 12.20 17.89 -26.87
N GLY A 54 11.48 18.95 -27.27
CA GLY A 54 10.63 18.91 -28.46
C GLY A 54 9.89 20.22 -28.75
N SER A 55 10.58 21.19 -29.35
CA SER A 55 10.00 22.45 -29.84
C SER A 55 9.11 22.24 -31.08
N SER A 56 7.91 22.84 -31.10
CA SER A 56 7.39 23.49 -32.30
C SER A 56 6.26 24.50 -31.99
N ARG A 57 6.47 25.72 -32.49
CA ARG A 57 5.56 26.88 -32.49
C ARG A 57 4.33 26.63 -33.39
N LYS A 58 3.11 26.96 -32.92
CA LYS A 58 2.19 27.97 -33.53
C LYS A 58 0.83 28.08 -32.81
N SER A 59 0.33 29.32 -32.70
CA SER A 59 -1.09 29.74 -32.73
C SER A 59 -1.84 30.05 -31.42
N THR A 60 -2.13 31.35 -31.27
CA THR A 60 -3.40 31.98 -30.84
C THR A 60 -3.89 31.86 -29.39
N VAL A 61 -3.42 32.80 -28.56
CA VAL A 61 -4.10 33.75 -27.64
C VAL A 61 -5.25 33.30 -26.72
N ASP A 62 -5.93 32.18 -26.94
CA ASP A 62 -7.00 31.67 -26.05
C ASP A 62 -6.56 30.49 -25.16
N GLY A 63 -5.34 29.98 -25.40
CA GLY A 63 -4.75 28.88 -24.63
C GLY A 63 -4.07 29.30 -23.32
N SER A 64 -3.71 30.59 -23.14
CA SER A 64 -2.97 31.05 -21.95
C SER A 64 -3.82 30.90 -20.69
N ARG A 65 -5.05 31.43 -20.69
CA ARG A 65 -5.94 31.41 -19.52
C ARG A 65 -6.32 30.00 -19.07
N ARG A 66 -6.64 29.12 -20.02
CA ARG A 66 -6.91 27.70 -19.73
C ARG A 66 -5.68 26.96 -19.22
N ARG A 67 -4.50 27.26 -19.77
CA ARG A 67 -3.24 26.67 -19.28
C ARG A 67 -2.92 27.20 -17.88
N ASP A 68 -3.17 28.47 -17.61
CA ASP A 68 -2.95 29.10 -16.31
C ASP A 68 -3.91 28.54 -15.25
N GLU A 69 -5.19 28.31 -15.59
CA GLU A 69 -6.17 27.62 -14.72
C GLU A 69 -5.75 26.17 -14.44
N VAL A 70 -5.46 25.37 -15.48
CA VAL A 70 -5.05 23.95 -15.31
C VAL A 70 -3.71 23.83 -14.55
N VAL A 71 -2.77 24.75 -14.77
CA VAL A 71 -1.49 24.80 -14.03
C VAL A 71 -1.72 25.25 -12.58
N ASN A 72 -2.71 26.10 -12.31
CA ASN A 72 -3.07 26.49 -10.95
C ASN A 72 -3.75 25.33 -10.19
N ASP A 73 -4.61 24.57 -10.85
CA ASP A 73 -5.27 23.38 -10.30
C ASP A 73 -4.26 22.27 -9.98
N ALA A 74 -3.28 22.05 -10.87
CA ALA A 74 -2.20 21.09 -10.63
C ALA A 74 -1.33 21.50 -9.42
N LYS A 75 -1.01 22.79 -9.28
CA LYS A 75 -0.30 23.33 -8.11
C LYS A 75 -1.15 23.23 -6.84
N CYS A 76 -2.46 23.43 -6.94
CA CYS A 76 -3.41 23.27 -5.83
C CYS A 76 -3.41 21.82 -5.32
N LEU A 77 -3.57 20.86 -6.24
CA LEU A 77 -3.52 19.44 -5.93
C LEU A 77 -2.18 19.03 -5.31
N GLN A 78 -1.06 19.51 -5.87
CA GLN A 78 0.27 19.26 -5.31
C GLN A 78 0.40 19.80 -3.89
N LYS A 79 -0.16 20.99 -3.60
CA LYS A 79 -0.17 21.56 -2.25
C LYS A 79 -0.99 20.70 -1.28
N CYS A 80 -2.19 20.26 -1.68
CA CYS A 80 -3.00 19.36 -0.85
C CYS A 80 -2.25 18.06 -0.55
N ASN A 81 -1.66 17.43 -1.57
CA ASN A 81 -0.88 16.21 -1.41
C ASN A 81 0.34 16.42 -0.50
N ASN A 82 1.03 17.56 -0.61
CA ASN A 82 2.15 17.88 0.27
C ASN A 82 1.72 18.06 1.74
N GLN A 83 0.59 18.74 1.98
CA GLN A 83 0.03 18.89 3.32
C GLN A 83 -0.35 17.54 3.93
N LEU A 84 -0.98 16.66 3.14
CA LEU A 84 -1.28 15.30 3.58
C LEU A 84 0.01 14.54 3.92
N ASN A 85 1.03 14.58 3.06
CA ASN A 85 2.30 13.89 3.29
C ASN A 85 2.97 14.33 4.60
N ILE A 86 3.03 15.65 4.85
CA ILE A 86 3.58 16.20 6.10
C ILE A 86 2.77 15.73 7.31
N GLY A 87 1.44 15.72 7.20
CA GLY A 87 0.58 15.21 8.27
C GLY A 87 0.80 13.71 8.53
N MET A 88 0.97 12.93 7.47
CA MET A 88 1.17 11.49 7.54
C MET A 88 2.49 11.10 8.20
N ASP A 89 3.52 11.96 8.16
CA ASP A 89 4.77 11.77 8.93
C ASP A 89 4.56 11.72 10.45
N MET A 90 3.45 12.30 10.93
CA MET A 90 3.06 12.27 12.35
C MET A 90 2.27 11.03 12.74
N VAL A 91 1.90 10.17 11.77
CA VAL A 91 1.10 8.96 11.98
C VAL A 91 2.02 7.74 12.01
N ASN A 92 1.93 6.93 13.06
CA ASN A 92 2.70 5.69 13.11
C ASN A 92 2.05 4.62 12.21
N ALA A 93 2.69 4.34 11.07
CA ALA A 93 2.21 3.39 10.07
C ALA A 93 3.29 2.40 9.62
N HIS A 94 2.87 1.24 9.11
CA HIS A 94 3.73 0.17 8.61
C HIS A 94 3.48 -0.08 7.11
N MET A 95 4.49 -0.50 6.34
CA MET A 95 4.31 -0.82 4.91
C MET A 95 3.90 -2.28 4.63
N ALA A 96 3.18 -2.91 5.55
CA ALA A 96 2.93 -4.36 5.53
C ALA A 96 1.93 -4.82 4.46
N PHE A 97 1.00 -3.97 4.06
CA PHE A 97 -0.11 -4.36 3.19
C PHE A 97 0.18 -4.24 1.69
N GLY A 98 1.40 -3.85 1.30
CA GLY A 98 1.85 -3.92 -0.09
C GLY A 98 0.98 -3.07 -1.02
N SER A 99 0.27 -3.71 -1.95
CA SER A 99 -0.69 -3.07 -2.87
C SER A 99 -2.11 -2.96 -2.34
N ILE A 100 -2.38 -3.41 -1.11
CA ILE A 100 -3.69 -3.25 -0.48
C ILE A 100 -3.74 -1.88 0.20
N ASP A 101 -4.55 -0.97 -0.34
CA ASP A 101 -4.56 0.44 0.04
C ASP A 101 -5.34 0.72 1.34
N VAL A 102 -5.29 -0.18 2.32
CA VAL A 102 -5.94 0.01 3.65
C VAL A 102 -4.99 0.78 4.58
N PRO A 103 -5.49 1.67 5.46
CA PRO A 103 -4.66 2.41 6.40
C PRO A 103 -3.83 1.44 7.24
N SER A 104 -2.53 1.61 7.21
CA SER A 104 -1.58 0.65 7.77
C SER A 104 -1.04 1.12 9.13
N VAL A 105 -1.92 1.72 9.91
CA VAL A 105 -1.64 2.32 11.22
C VAL A 105 -1.50 1.27 12.31
N VAL A 106 -0.81 1.63 13.40
CA VAL A 106 -0.52 0.70 14.50
C VAL A 106 -1.58 0.77 15.61
N GLU A 107 -2.02 1.97 15.98
CA GLU A 107 -2.89 2.17 17.14
C GLU A 107 -4.11 3.05 16.84
N LYS A 108 -5.03 3.11 17.81
CA LYS A 108 -6.27 3.91 17.69
C LYS A 108 -5.99 5.39 17.41
N ARG A 109 -5.04 6.00 18.13
CA ARG A 109 -4.71 7.42 17.96
C ARG A 109 -4.19 7.71 16.55
N ASP A 110 -3.39 6.80 16.00
CA ASP A 110 -2.90 6.89 14.63
C ASP A 110 -4.04 6.77 13.62
N LEU A 111 -5.02 5.90 13.86
CA LEU A 111 -6.21 5.79 13.01
C LEU A 111 -7.07 7.05 13.07
N GLU A 112 -7.26 7.65 14.25
CA GLU A 112 -7.98 8.92 14.42
C GLU A 112 -7.27 10.05 13.66
N MET A 113 -5.95 10.16 13.82
CA MET A 113 -5.12 11.14 13.13
C MET A 113 -5.17 10.94 11.62
N PHE A 114 -5.03 9.70 11.14
CA PHE A 114 -5.16 9.34 9.73
C PHE A 114 -6.50 9.81 9.16
N CYS A 115 -7.60 9.49 9.84
CA CYS A 115 -8.94 9.83 9.37
C CYS A 115 -9.21 11.35 9.36
N MET A 116 -8.60 12.10 10.28
CA MET A 116 -8.66 13.56 10.29
C MET A 116 -7.88 14.17 9.13
N LEU A 117 -6.64 13.71 8.90
CA LEU A 117 -5.78 14.19 7.81
C LEU A 117 -6.40 13.90 6.44
N ASP A 118 -6.93 12.69 6.27
CA ASP A 118 -7.62 12.27 5.04
C ASP A 118 -8.90 13.07 4.79
N TYR A 119 -9.63 13.47 5.85
CA TYR A 119 -10.74 14.42 5.72
C TYR A 119 -10.28 15.79 5.23
N GLN A 120 -9.26 16.37 5.86
CA GLN A 120 -8.72 17.68 5.47
C GLN A 120 -8.21 17.65 4.03
N HIS A 121 -7.55 16.56 3.63
CA HIS A 121 -7.08 16.36 2.26
C HIS A 121 -8.24 16.25 1.26
N SER A 122 -9.27 15.46 1.56
CA SER A 122 -10.48 15.38 0.72
C SER A 122 -11.11 16.76 0.53
N GLN A 123 -11.25 17.54 1.61
CA GLN A 123 -11.80 18.90 1.52
C GLN A 123 -10.92 19.83 0.67
N CYS A 124 -9.60 19.75 0.82
CA CYS A 124 -8.65 20.53 0.01
C CYS A 124 -8.77 20.16 -1.48
N ILE A 125 -8.90 18.87 -1.81
CA ILE A 125 -9.09 18.39 -3.19
C ILE A 125 -10.41 18.91 -3.77
N ASP A 126 -11.50 18.84 -2.99
CA ASP A 126 -12.81 19.34 -3.42
C ASP A 126 -12.76 20.86 -3.68
N GLU A 127 -12.05 21.63 -2.85
CA GLU A 127 -11.81 23.07 -3.04
C GLU A 127 -10.95 23.36 -4.29
N CYS A 128 -10.04 22.45 -4.67
CA CYS A 128 -9.29 22.51 -5.92
C CYS A 128 -10.11 22.07 -7.16
N GLY A 129 -11.39 21.70 -7.01
CA GLY A 129 -12.28 21.32 -8.12
C GLY A 129 -12.11 19.87 -8.61
N TYR A 130 -11.36 19.03 -7.90
CA TYR A 130 -11.21 17.62 -8.21
C TYR A 130 -12.22 16.78 -7.42
N SER A 131 -12.67 15.65 -7.99
CA SER A 131 -13.53 14.70 -7.29
C SER A 131 -12.77 13.45 -6.89
N VAL A 132 -12.86 13.07 -5.61
CA VAL A 132 -12.24 11.84 -5.09
C VAL A 132 -13.02 10.64 -5.60
N GLN A 133 -12.35 9.75 -6.34
CA GLN A 133 -12.95 8.59 -6.99
C GLN A 133 -13.37 7.51 -5.96
N PHE A 134 -12.43 6.87 -5.27
CA PHE A 134 -12.76 5.90 -4.21
C PHE A 134 -12.28 6.42 -2.86
N ASN A 135 -13.21 6.72 -1.96
CA ASN A 135 -12.87 7.36 -0.70
C ASN A 135 -12.58 6.32 0.40
N LEU A 136 -11.29 6.11 0.65
CA LEU A 136 -10.77 5.35 1.81
C LEU A 136 -11.44 5.76 3.14
N ARG A 137 -11.73 7.06 3.28
CA ARG A 137 -12.48 7.65 4.38
C ARG A 137 -13.85 7.04 4.58
N GLU A 138 -14.58 6.83 3.49
CA GLU A 138 -15.98 6.42 3.56
C GLU A 138 -16.05 4.99 4.09
N TYR A 139 -15.18 4.12 3.57
CA TYR A 139 -15.13 2.74 4.04
C TYR A 139 -14.58 2.61 5.46
N VAL A 140 -13.37 3.13 5.71
CA VAL A 140 -12.67 2.90 7.00
C VAL A 140 -13.12 3.91 8.05
N CYS A 141 -13.02 5.20 7.78
CA CYS A 141 -13.18 6.24 8.79
C CYS A 141 -14.63 6.53 9.17
N ARG A 142 -15.58 6.43 8.23
CA ARG A 142 -17.01 6.65 8.50
C ARG A 142 -17.72 5.36 8.88
N ASN A 143 -17.61 4.33 8.04
CA ASN A 143 -18.53 3.19 8.11
C ASN A 143 -17.99 2.03 8.95
N ARG A 144 -16.67 1.86 9.06
CA ARG A 144 -16.05 0.66 9.66
C ARG A 144 -14.89 0.96 10.61
N PHE A 145 -14.93 2.13 11.25
CA PHE A 145 -13.88 2.53 12.18
C PHE A 145 -13.75 1.57 13.37
N PRO A 146 -14.85 1.13 14.05
CA PRO A 146 -14.75 0.17 15.14
C PRO A 146 -14.24 -1.21 14.70
N GLU A 147 -14.62 -1.65 13.50
CA GLU A 147 -14.17 -2.93 12.92
C GLU A 147 -12.66 -2.88 12.62
N MET A 148 -12.18 -1.79 12.02
CA MET A 148 -10.75 -1.58 11.79
C MET A 148 -9.96 -1.59 13.10
N LEU A 149 -10.45 -0.89 14.14
CA LEU A 149 -9.81 -0.86 15.46
C LEU A 149 -9.64 -2.25 16.07
N GLN A 150 -10.61 -3.15 15.90
CA GLN A 150 -10.53 -4.52 16.40
C GLN A 150 -9.42 -5.32 15.71
N HIS A 151 -9.08 -4.98 14.46
CA HIS A 151 -8.07 -5.69 13.67
C HIS A 151 -6.66 -5.11 13.82
N LEU A 152 -6.50 -3.85 14.25
CA LEU A 152 -5.20 -3.20 14.41
C LEU A 152 -4.18 -4.04 15.21
N PRO A 153 -4.51 -4.66 16.36
CA PRO A 153 -3.52 -5.45 17.12
C PRO A 153 -3.00 -6.65 16.33
N CYS A 154 -3.86 -7.29 15.52
CA CYS A 154 -3.47 -8.39 14.64
C CYS A 154 -2.57 -7.89 13.51
N TYR A 155 -2.93 -6.77 12.89
CA TYR A 155 -2.15 -6.14 11.83
C TYR A 155 -0.76 -5.71 12.29
N ALA A 156 -0.67 -4.99 13.40
CA ALA A 156 0.59 -4.55 14.00
C ALA A 156 1.51 -5.74 14.32
N ARG A 157 0.95 -6.83 14.85
CA ARG A 157 1.70 -8.07 15.14
C ARG A 157 2.19 -8.76 13.87
N ALA A 158 1.34 -8.85 12.85
CA ALA A 158 1.65 -9.53 11.59
C ALA A 158 2.57 -8.71 10.68
N ALA A 159 2.61 -7.38 10.85
CA ALA A 159 3.32 -6.45 9.97
C ALA A 159 4.78 -6.84 9.67
N PRO A 160 5.63 -7.22 10.65
CA PRO A 160 7.00 -7.64 10.36
C PRO A 160 7.08 -8.88 9.47
N ALA A 161 6.17 -9.84 9.64
CA ALA A 161 6.13 -11.06 8.84
C ALA A 161 5.60 -10.78 7.43
N LEU A 162 4.55 -9.95 7.31
CA LEU A 162 4.02 -9.51 6.03
C LEU A 162 5.09 -8.78 5.19
N ILE A 163 5.84 -7.86 5.80
CA ILE A 163 6.94 -7.12 5.14
C ILE A 163 8.03 -8.08 4.67
N ARG A 164 8.42 -9.05 5.50
CA ARG A 164 9.52 -9.98 5.18
C ARG A 164 9.14 -11.04 4.16
N HIS A 165 7.88 -11.50 4.16
CA HIS A 165 7.46 -12.64 3.35
C HIS A 165 6.64 -12.26 2.12
N CYS A 166 5.69 -11.34 2.25
CA CYS A 166 4.77 -11.02 1.17
C CYS A 166 5.36 -10.01 0.20
N ARG A 167 5.97 -8.93 0.70
CA ARG A 167 6.51 -7.85 -0.16
C ARG A 167 7.58 -8.33 -1.17
N PRO A 168 8.58 -9.15 -0.80
CA PRO A 168 9.54 -9.65 -1.78
C PRO A 168 8.91 -10.61 -2.80
N ARG A 169 7.84 -11.31 -2.41
CA ARG A 169 7.17 -12.32 -3.23
C ARG A 169 6.21 -11.71 -4.25
N CYS A 170 5.44 -10.71 -3.83
CA CYS A 170 4.39 -10.10 -4.64
C CYS A 170 4.85 -8.79 -5.31
N GLY A 171 5.99 -8.24 -4.89
CA GLY A 171 6.55 -7.00 -5.39
C GLY A 171 6.14 -5.79 -4.55
N GLY A 172 6.88 -4.70 -4.72
CA GLY A 172 6.57 -3.42 -4.08
C GLY A 172 5.33 -2.74 -4.68
N TYR A 173 4.75 -1.81 -3.94
CA TYR A 173 3.67 -0.96 -4.44
C TYR A 173 4.11 -0.24 -5.71
N LYS A 174 3.29 -0.31 -6.76
CA LYS A 174 3.40 0.51 -7.97
C LYS A 174 2.12 1.31 -8.13
N ALA A 175 2.27 2.57 -8.54
CA ALA A 175 1.12 3.43 -8.86
C ALA A 175 0.25 2.76 -9.93
N LEU A 176 -1.07 2.92 -9.77
CA LEU A 176 -2.02 2.36 -10.72
C LEU A 176 -1.92 3.13 -12.05
N VAL A 177 -1.59 2.41 -13.11
CA VAL A 177 -1.66 2.93 -14.48
C VAL A 177 -3.07 2.67 -15.01
N HIS A 178 -3.79 3.73 -15.39
CA HIS A 178 -5.19 3.66 -15.85
C HIS A 178 -5.34 3.13 -17.29
N THR A 179 -4.68 2.01 -17.59
CA THR A 179 -4.77 1.27 -18.85
C THR A 179 -5.22 -0.17 -18.59
N GLN A 180 -5.68 -0.88 -19.61
CA GLN A 180 -6.09 -2.29 -19.50
C GLN A 180 -5.00 -3.16 -18.84
N ASP A 181 -3.75 -3.00 -19.30
CA ASP A 181 -2.61 -3.74 -18.77
C ASP A 181 -2.24 -3.31 -17.36
N GLY A 182 -2.32 -2.01 -17.06
CA GLY A 182 -2.09 -1.47 -15.71
C GLY A 182 -3.06 -2.04 -14.69
N TYR A 183 -4.37 -2.03 -14.98
CA TYR A 183 -5.37 -2.69 -14.13
C TYR A 183 -5.14 -4.19 -14.01
N SER A 184 -4.81 -4.87 -15.11
CA SER A 184 -4.53 -6.30 -15.11
C SER A 184 -3.37 -6.67 -14.17
N GLN A 185 -2.28 -5.89 -14.23
CA GLN A 185 -1.11 -6.04 -13.38
C GLN A 185 -1.42 -5.73 -11.91
N ARG A 186 -2.14 -4.63 -11.62
CA ARG A 186 -2.56 -4.27 -10.27
C ARG A 186 -3.41 -5.37 -9.63
N CYS A 187 -4.40 -5.88 -10.35
CA CYS A 187 -5.23 -6.97 -9.86
C CYS A 187 -4.44 -8.27 -9.65
N ARG A 188 -3.42 -8.56 -10.48
CA ARG A 188 -2.53 -9.70 -10.25
C ARG A 188 -1.72 -9.54 -8.95
N GLN A 189 -1.24 -8.34 -8.67
CA GLN A 189 -0.52 -8.04 -7.44
C GLN A 189 -1.43 -8.19 -6.22
N LEU A 190 -2.65 -7.62 -6.26
CA LEU A 190 -3.66 -7.77 -5.22
C LEU A 190 -3.99 -9.25 -4.92
N LEU A 191 -4.13 -10.09 -5.95
CA LEU A 191 -4.33 -11.53 -5.77
C LEU A 191 -3.18 -12.19 -4.99
N CYS A 192 -1.94 -11.82 -5.30
CA CYS A 192 -0.76 -12.32 -4.59
C CYS A 192 -0.74 -11.83 -3.13
N ASP A 193 -0.92 -10.52 -2.93
CA ASP A 193 -0.90 -9.89 -1.61
C ASP A 193 -1.97 -10.49 -0.71
N HIS A 194 -3.20 -10.67 -1.19
CA HIS A 194 -4.27 -11.30 -0.42
C HIS A 194 -3.99 -12.75 -0.07
N THR A 195 -3.46 -13.52 -1.02
CA THR A 195 -3.12 -14.93 -0.76
C THR A 195 -2.05 -15.02 0.34
N CYS A 196 -1.04 -14.15 0.29
CA CYS A 196 0.03 -14.14 1.27
C CYS A 196 -0.41 -13.57 2.62
N SER A 197 -1.12 -12.43 2.63
CA SER A 197 -1.57 -11.78 3.85
C SER A 197 -2.55 -12.66 4.62
N THR A 198 -3.48 -13.31 3.93
CA THR A 198 -4.42 -14.28 4.52
C THR A 198 -3.68 -15.41 5.24
N TYR A 199 -2.63 -15.96 4.61
CA TYR A 199 -1.82 -17.01 5.21
C TYR A 199 -1.11 -16.52 6.49
N ILE A 200 -0.48 -15.34 6.44
CA ILE A 200 0.25 -14.78 7.59
C ILE A 200 -0.69 -14.40 8.73
N LEU A 201 -1.83 -13.76 8.43
CA LEU A 201 -2.81 -13.32 9.44
C LEU A 201 -3.41 -14.52 10.18
N LYS A 202 -3.82 -15.57 9.46
CA LYS A 202 -4.32 -16.82 10.06
C LYS A 202 -3.27 -17.53 10.92
N ARG A 203 -1.98 -17.36 10.61
CA ARG A 203 -0.90 -18.02 11.34
C ARG A 203 -0.47 -17.27 12.61
N LEU A 204 -0.55 -15.95 12.62
CA LEU A 204 0.02 -15.11 13.70
C LEU A 204 -1.03 -14.47 14.61
N CYS A 205 -2.28 -14.42 14.18
CA CYS A 205 -3.40 -13.92 14.97
C CYS A 205 -4.26 -15.08 15.46
N PRO A 206 -5.07 -14.89 16.52
CA PRO A 206 -6.07 -15.88 16.91
C PRO A 206 -6.96 -16.25 15.73
N ASP A 207 -7.35 -17.53 15.59
CA ASP A 207 -7.98 -18.05 14.37
C ASP A 207 -9.16 -17.20 13.89
N GLU A 208 -10.11 -16.88 14.77
CA GLU A 208 -11.27 -16.05 14.44
C GLU A 208 -10.87 -14.62 14.03
N THR A 209 -9.95 -14.00 14.77
CA THR A 209 -9.46 -12.64 14.47
C THR A 209 -8.68 -12.59 13.17
N GLY A 210 -7.83 -13.57 12.90
CA GLY A 210 -7.03 -13.66 11.67
C GLY A 210 -7.91 -13.87 10.44
N ILE A 211 -8.96 -14.68 10.55
CA ILE A 211 -9.97 -14.85 9.50
C ILE A 211 -10.75 -13.55 9.28
N ALA A 212 -11.25 -12.92 10.35
CA ALA A 212 -12.02 -11.68 10.26
C ALA A 212 -11.19 -10.53 9.64
N ALA A 213 -9.96 -10.34 10.12
CA ALA A 213 -9.04 -9.33 9.60
C ALA A 213 -8.68 -9.57 8.12
N SER A 214 -8.44 -10.83 7.72
CA SER A 214 -8.23 -11.18 6.31
C SER A 214 -9.46 -10.86 5.44
N ASN A 215 -10.66 -11.17 5.93
CA ASN A 215 -11.90 -10.88 5.21
C ASN A 215 -12.15 -9.37 5.07
N TYR A 216 -11.80 -8.57 6.09
CA TYR A 216 -11.89 -7.12 6.05
C TYR A 216 -11.05 -6.53 4.90
N LEU A 217 -9.77 -6.92 4.81
CA LEU A 217 -8.88 -6.47 3.72
C LEU A 217 -9.43 -6.87 2.34
N LEU A 218 -9.98 -8.09 2.23
CA LEU A 218 -10.54 -8.60 0.99
C LEU A 218 -11.81 -7.86 0.57
N GLU A 219 -12.69 -7.53 1.52
CA GLU A 219 -13.90 -6.77 1.24
C GLU A 219 -13.57 -5.34 0.76
N PHE A 220 -12.65 -4.67 1.44
CA PHE A 220 -12.12 -3.38 0.99
C PHE A 220 -11.59 -3.45 -0.45
N THR A 221 -10.75 -4.45 -0.74
CA THR A 221 -10.12 -4.59 -2.06
C THR A 221 -11.15 -4.87 -3.15
N ARG A 222 -12.18 -5.66 -2.85
CA ARG A 222 -13.26 -5.95 -3.81
C ARG A 222 -14.05 -4.69 -4.15
N LEU A 223 -14.34 -3.85 -3.15
CA LEU A 223 -15.00 -2.56 -3.36
C LEU A 223 -14.16 -1.61 -4.21
N GLN A 224 -12.88 -1.49 -3.88
CA GLN A 224 -11.93 -0.67 -4.60
C GLN A 224 -11.84 -1.11 -6.08
N VAL A 225 -11.67 -2.41 -6.35
CA VAL A 225 -11.63 -2.95 -7.71
C VAL A 225 -12.95 -2.74 -8.45
N ASP A 226 -14.10 -2.89 -7.79
CA ASP A 226 -15.41 -2.65 -8.42
C ASP A 226 -15.54 -1.19 -8.88
N TYR A 227 -15.09 -0.24 -8.06
CA TYR A 227 -15.05 1.17 -8.40
C TYR A 227 -14.18 1.43 -9.63
N TRP A 228 -12.93 0.94 -9.61
CA TRP A 228 -12.01 1.03 -10.75
C TRP A 228 -12.62 0.47 -12.05
N MET A 229 -13.24 -0.70 -11.98
CA MET A 229 -13.82 -1.35 -13.16
C MET A 229 -15.06 -0.61 -13.68
N LYS A 230 -15.88 -0.04 -12.79
CA LYS A 230 -17.05 0.75 -13.18
C LYS A 230 -16.64 1.99 -13.96
N ASP A 231 -15.60 2.70 -13.52
CA ASP A 231 -15.13 3.91 -14.21
C ASP A 231 -14.39 3.56 -15.50
N PHE A 232 -13.53 2.55 -15.45
CA PHE A 232 -12.80 2.09 -16.62
C PHE A 232 -13.71 1.61 -17.74
N THR A 233 -14.74 0.80 -17.44
CA THR A 233 -15.68 0.28 -18.46
C THR A 233 -16.55 1.37 -19.06
N LYS A 234 -16.90 2.42 -18.29
CA LYS A 234 -17.61 3.60 -18.80
C LYS A 234 -16.76 4.43 -19.75
N GLN A 235 -15.51 4.69 -19.40
CA GLN A 235 -14.63 5.56 -20.17
C GLN A 235 -14.10 4.91 -21.45
N SER A 236 -13.73 3.62 -21.37
CA SER A 236 -12.97 2.95 -22.43
C SER A 236 -13.77 1.95 -23.28
N LYS A 237 -15.04 1.69 -22.95
CA LYS A 237 -15.85 0.58 -23.50
C LYS A 237 -15.12 -0.78 -23.47
N SER A 238 -14.12 -0.92 -22.62
CA SER A 238 -13.26 -2.12 -22.55
C SER A 238 -13.85 -3.18 -21.66
N ARG A 239 -13.37 -4.42 -21.81
CA ARG A 239 -13.77 -5.55 -20.96
C ARG A 239 -12.92 -5.59 -19.70
N ILE A 240 -13.56 -5.88 -18.57
CA ILE A 240 -12.89 -6.10 -17.27
C ILE A 240 -11.79 -7.17 -17.43
N PRO A 241 -10.53 -6.88 -17.06
CA PRO A 241 -9.44 -7.85 -17.08
C PRO A 241 -9.77 -9.12 -16.30
N LEU A 242 -9.35 -10.29 -16.81
CA LEU A 242 -9.60 -11.58 -16.15
C LEU A 242 -9.01 -11.65 -14.74
N THR A 243 -7.87 -11.00 -14.50
CA THR A 243 -7.25 -10.91 -13.17
C THR A 243 -8.13 -10.13 -12.20
N CYS A 244 -8.71 -9.00 -12.61
CA CYS A 244 -9.64 -8.23 -11.79
C CYS A 244 -10.95 -8.98 -11.54
N ARG A 245 -11.44 -9.75 -12.51
CA ARG A 245 -12.59 -10.64 -12.29
C ARG A 245 -12.30 -11.67 -11.20
N LYS A 246 -11.11 -12.27 -11.17
CA LYS A 246 -10.73 -13.25 -10.14
C LYS A 246 -10.77 -12.68 -8.73
N VAL A 247 -10.41 -11.41 -8.52
CA VAL A 247 -10.47 -10.74 -7.21
C VAL A 247 -11.89 -10.78 -6.62
N GLN A 248 -12.91 -10.68 -7.47
CA GLN A 248 -14.31 -10.71 -7.07
C GLN A 248 -14.83 -12.11 -6.72
N CYS A 249 -14.02 -13.16 -6.92
CA CYS A 249 -14.47 -14.54 -6.80
C CYS A 249 -13.96 -15.18 -5.53
N ARG A 250 -14.66 -16.23 -5.08
CA ARG A 250 -14.25 -17.00 -3.91
C ARG A 250 -12.97 -17.78 -4.23
N ASP A 251 -12.01 -17.74 -3.32
CA ASP A 251 -10.69 -18.38 -3.46
C ASP A 251 -9.92 -17.98 -4.73
N PHE A 252 -10.25 -16.82 -5.31
CA PHE A 252 -9.66 -16.29 -6.55
C PHE A 252 -9.77 -17.21 -7.78
N LYS A 253 -10.71 -18.17 -7.76
CA LYS A 253 -10.97 -19.10 -8.87
C LYS A 253 -12.15 -18.64 -9.71
N LEU A 254 -11.97 -18.66 -11.04
CA LEU A 254 -13.03 -18.24 -11.98
C LEU A 254 -14.28 -19.14 -11.92
N ALA A 255 -14.08 -20.44 -11.70
CA ALA A 255 -15.18 -21.40 -11.52
C ALA A 255 -16.07 -21.07 -10.30
N ASN A 256 -15.51 -20.36 -9.32
CA ASN A 256 -16.21 -19.97 -8.10
C ASN A 256 -16.80 -18.55 -8.17
N CYS A 257 -16.72 -17.89 -9.32
CA CYS A 257 -17.42 -16.64 -9.56
C CYS A 257 -18.92 -16.93 -9.68
N ARG A 258 -19.69 -16.72 -8.61
CA ARG A 258 -21.14 -16.55 -8.80
C ARG A 258 -21.36 -15.38 -9.76
N SER A 259 -22.36 -15.43 -10.62
CA SER A 259 -22.76 -14.31 -11.47
C SER A 259 -23.13 -13.10 -10.60
N THR A 260 -22.15 -12.24 -10.30
CA THR A 260 -22.17 -11.21 -9.24
C THR A 260 -22.99 -9.97 -9.62
N ALA A 261 -24.19 -10.13 -10.18
CA ALA A 261 -25.03 -8.99 -10.56
C ALA A 261 -26.00 -8.51 -9.46
N ARG A 262 -26.14 -9.21 -8.33
CA ARG A 262 -27.36 -9.06 -7.49
C ARG A 262 -27.22 -8.77 -5.99
N ARG A 263 -26.02 -8.61 -5.40
CA ARG A 263 -25.92 -8.49 -3.92
C ARG A 263 -25.35 -7.20 -3.32
N TYR A 264 -24.71 -6.33 -4.09
CA TYR A 264 -23.98 -5.20 -3.50
C TYR A 264 -24.70 -3.84 -3.56
N ARG A 265 -25.76 -3.72 -4.38
CA ARG A 265 -26.57 -2.49 -4.46
C ARG A 265 -27.36 -2.17 -3.18
N LYS A 266 -27.51 -3.14 -2.27
CA LYS A 266 -28.38 -3.03 -1.08
C LYS A 266 -27.65 -2.71 0.24
N ARG A 267 -26.32 -2.50 0.22
CA ARG A 267 -25.56 -2.22 1.47
C ARG A 267 -24.85 -0.87 1.53
N VAL A 268 -24.76 -0.15 0.41
CA VAL A 268 -24.10 1.17 0.35
C VAL A 268 -25.08 2.29 -0.02
N VAL A 269 -26.33 1.94 -0.38
CA VAL A 269 -27.37 2.94 -0.72
C VAL A 269 -28.37 3.15 0.43
N ASP A 270 -28.42 2.23 1.39
CA ASP A 270 -29.43 2.24 2.48
C ASP A 270 -28.85 2.66 3.85
N ASN A 271 -27.64 3.24 3.91
CA ASN A 271 -27.07 3.86 5.12
C ASN A 271 -26.46 5.23 4.82
#